data_AF-A0A7K2P2F9-F1
#
_entry.id   AF-A0A7K2P2F9-F1
#
_cell.length_a   1.000
_cell.length_b   1.000
_cell.length_c   1.000
_cell.angle_alpha   90.00
_cell.angle_beta   90.00
_cell.angle_gamma   90.00
#
_symmetry.space_group_name_H-M   'P 1'
#
loop_
_entity.id
_entity.type
_entity.pdbx_description
1 polymer ?
#
loop_
_entity_poly.entity_id
_entity_poly.type
_entity_poly.pdbx_seq_one_letter_code
_entity_poly.pdbx_strand_id
1 'polypeptide(L)'
;HETLARAADSPSLTALLTQLRHKIAWMYVVEAPVGPVERWAEHAAIADAVARGDAERARALMTRHIERSASGYRLRFASGGATAERVRNTQHSVNTASPLR
;
A
#
# COMPACT_ATOMS: atom_id res chain seq x y z
N HIS A 1 -5.28 8.86 3.94
CA HIS A 1 -5.64 8.08 2.74
C HIS A 1 -7.08 7.56 2.76
N GLU A 2 -7.51 6.84 3.78
CA GLU A 2 -8.87 6.24 3.82
C GLU A 2 -10.02 7.25 3.74
N THR A 3 -9.93 8.37 4.44
CA THR A 3 -10.94 9.45 4.37
C THR A 3 -11.09 9.99 2.95
N LEU A 4 -9.98 10.20 2.23
CA LEU A 4 -10.00 10.65 0.83
C LEU A 4 -10.61 9.59 -0.09
N ALA A 5 -10.34 8.31 0.16
CA ALA A 5 -10.90 7.21 -0.62
C ALA A 5 -12.43 7.16 -0.51
N ARG A 6 -12.97 7.35 0.70
CA ARG A 6 -14.42 7.43 0.93
C ARG A 6 -15.04 8.68 0.29
N ALA A 7 -14.36 9.82 0.39
CA ALA A 7 -14.85 11.08 -0.16
C ALA A 7 -14.93 11.07 -1.70
N ALA A 8 -14.16 10.21 -2.38
CA ALA A 8 -14.20 10.06 -3.83
C ALA A 8 -15.43 9.32 -4.38
N ASP A 9 -16.34 8.86 -3.50
CA ASP A 9 -17.57 8.10 -3.82
C ASP A 9 -17.37 6.97 -4.85
N SER A 10 -16.19 6.34 -4.78
CA SER A 10 -15.78 5.28 -5.69
C SER A 10 -15.52 3.99 -4.91
N PRO A 11 -16.45 3.02 -4.97
CA PRO A 11 -16.30 1.73 -4.30
C PRO A 11 -15.04 0.98 -4.74
N SER A 12 -14.74 0.99 -6.05
CA SER A 12 -13.56 0.32 -6.60
C SER A 12 -12.25 0.96 -6.12
N LEU A 13 -12.18 2.29 -6.05
CA LEU A 13 -11.00 2.98 -5.52
C LEU A 13 -10.80 2.70 -4.03
N THR A 14 -11.90 2.69 -3.25
CA THR A 14 -11.86 2.36 -1.83
C THR A 14 -11.36 0.94 -1.58
N ALA A 15 -11.84 -0.02 -2.37
CA ALA A 15 -11.39 -1.41 -2.32
C ALA A 15 -9.89 -1.54 -2.65
N LEU A 16 -9.44 -0.91 -3.75
CA LEU A 16 -8.05 -0.92 -4.18
C LEU A 16 -7.10 -0.33 -3.12
N LEU A 17 -7.43 0.85 -2.58
CA LEU A 17 -6.61 1.49 -1.55
C LEU A 17 -6.58 0.67 -0.26
N THR A 18 -7.67 -0.03 0.05
CA THR A 18 -7.72 -0.92 1.21
C THR A 18 -6.83 -2.15 1.02
N GLN A 19 -6.89 -2.81 -0.14
CA GLN A 19 -5.99 -3.92 -0.46
C GLN A 19 -4.51 -3.48 -0.46
N LEU A 20 -4.22 -2.33 -1.05
CA LEU A 20 -2.87 -1.77 -1.07
C LEU A 20 -2.33 -1.52 0.35
N ARG A 21 -3.15 -0.96 1.26
CA ARG A 21 -2.74 -0.75 2.66
C ARG A 21 -2.36 -2.07 3.34
N HIS A 22 -3.15 -3.13 3.13
CA HIS A 22 -2.91 -4.43 3.75
C HIS A 22 -1.62 -5.04 3.21
N LYS A 23 -1.41 -4.97 1.89
CA LYS A 23 -0.17 -5.42 1.27
C LYS A 23 1.03 -4.66 1.82
N ILE A 24 0.92 -3.33 1.95
CA ILE A 24 2.00 -2.50 2.50
C ILE A 24 2.32 -2.90 3.94
N ALA A 25 1.29 -3.01 4.80
CA ALA A 25 1.46 -3.37 6.20
C ALA A 25 2.12 -4.74 6.38
N TRP A 26 1.79 -5.70 5.50
CA TRP A 26 2.36 -7.05 5.53
C TRP A 26 3.76 -7.13 4.92
N MET A 27 4.01 -6.45 3.80
CA MET A 27 5.25 -6.57 3.04
C MET A 27 6.36 -5.66 3.55
N TYR A 28 6.03 -4.50 4.15
CA TYR A 28 7.01 -3.49 4.52
C TYR A 28 7.05 -3.23 6.03
N VAL A 29 8.26 -2.96 6.51
CA VAL A 29 8.50 -2.20 7.73
C VAL A 29 8.58 -0.73 7.34
N VAL A 30 7.81 0.11 8.02
CA VAL A 30 7.83 1.56 7.81
C VAL A 30 8.70 2.16 8.90
N GLU A 31 9.80 2.78 8.50
CA GLU A 31 10.60 3.55 9.45
C GLU A 31 9.83 4.79 9.88
N ALA A 32 9.92 5.10 11.17
CA ALA A 32 9.34 6.33 11.68
C ALA A 32 10.02 7.52 10.96
N PRO A 33 9.25 8.41 10.31
CA PRO A 33 9.83 9.55 9.62
C PRO A 33 10.45 10.52 10.62
N VAL A 34 11.58 11.11 10.25
CA VAL A 34 12.12 12.29 10.93
C VAL A 34 11.19 13.48 10.63
N GLY A 35 10.76 14.22 11.66
CA GLY A 35 9.92 15.42 11.49
C GLY A 35 8.40 15.12 11.42
N PRO A 36 7.75 14.79 12.55
CA PRO A 36 6.31 14.51 12.58
C PRO A 36 5.45 15.72 12.21
N VAL A 37 5.90 16.94 12.49
CA VAL A 37 5.17 18.19 12.21
C VAL A 37 5.07 18.42 10.71
N GLU A 38 6.16 18.24 9.97
CA GLU A 38 6.25 18.39 8.53
C GLU A 38 5.33 17.38 7.83
N ARG A 39 5.23 16.15 8.37
CA ARG A 39 4.33 15.12 7.85
C ARG A 39 2.87 15.49 8.04
N TRP A 40 2.50 16.10 9.15
CA TRP A 40 1.14 16.61 9.34
C TRP A 40 0.84 17.80 8.42
N ALA A 41 1.81 18.70 8.21
CA ALA A 41 1.66 19.83 7.29
C ALA A 41 1.42 19.35 5.83
N GLU A 42 2.11 18.30 5.38
CA GLU A 42 1.86 17.69 4.05
C GLU A 42 0.41 17.20 3.91
N HIS A 43 -0.10 16.50 4.92
CA HIS A 43 -1.48 15.98 4.90
C HIS A 43 -2.50 17.11 4.95
N ALA A 44 -2.26 18.15 5.75
CA ALA A 44 -3.13 19.32 5.83
C ALA A 44 -3.21 20.06 4.49
N ALA A 45 -2.07 20.22 3.79
CA ALA A 45 -2.04 20.85 2.47
C ALA A 45 -2.82 20.06 1.40
N ILE A 46 -2.74 18.72 1.43
CA ILE A 46 -3.53 17.86 0.54
C ILE A 46 -5.03 18.01 0.84
N ALA A 47 -5.41 17.95 2.12
CA ALA A 47 -6.80 18.06 2.53
C ALA A 47 -7.41 19.43 2.19
N ASP A 48 -6.66 20.53 2.37
CA ASP A 48 -7.08 21.88 2.00
C ASP A 48 -7.29 22.01 0.48
N ALA A 49 -6.36 21.50 -0.35
CA ALA A 49 -6.51 21.50 -1.80
C ALA A 49 -7.76 20.74 -2.26
N VAL A 50 -8.04 19.58 -1.65
CA VAL A 50 -9.27 18.80 -1.91
C VAL A 50 -10.51 19.57 -1.47
N ALA A 51 -10.51 20.17 -0.29
CA ALA A 51 -11.64 20.94 0.23
C ALA A 51 -11.97 22.16 -0.65
N ARG A 52 -10.96 22.75 -1.30
CA ARG A 52 -11.13 23.85 -2.26
C ARG A 52 -11.50 23.41 -3.68
N GLY A 53 -11.51 22.11 -3.95
CA GLY A 53 -11.77 21.57 -5.30
C GLY A 53 -10.62 21.75 -6.30
N ASP A 54 -9.41 22.09 -5.82
CA ASP A 54 -8.23 22.26 -6.68
C ASP A 54 -7.58 20.90 -6.99
N ALA A 55 -8.12 20.23 -8.00
CA ALA A 55 -7.72 18.88 -8.37
C ALA A 55 -6.26 18.76 -8.82
N GLU A 56 -5.74 19.75 -9.55
CA GLU A 56 -4.36 19.72 -10.03
C GLU A 56 -3.38 19.91 -8.87
N ARG A 57 -3.68 20.85 -7.98
CA ARG A 57 -2.87 21.05 -6.77
C ARG A 57 -2.89 19.84 -5.85
N ALA A 58 -4.06 19.25 -5.63
CA ALA A 58 -4.21 18.04 -4.83
C ALA A 58 -3.41 16.88 -5.43
N ARG A 59 -3.44 16.72 -6.76
CA ARG A 59 -2.65 15.70 -7.48
C ARG A 59 -1.16 15.90 -7.29
N ALA A 60 -0.66 17.11 -7.53
CA ALA A 60 0.77 17.42 -7.40
C ALA A 60 1.28 17.19 -5.96
N LEU A 61 0.49 17.58 -4.96
CA LEU A 61 0.83 17.35 -3.55
C LEU A 61 0.84 15.87 -3.19
N MET A 62 -0.15 15.09 -3.67
CA MET A 62 -0.22 13.64 -3.44
C MET A 62 0.96 12.90 -4.08
N THR A 63 1.34 13.24 -5.32
CA THR A 63 2.51 12.65 -5.98
C THR A 63 3.77 12.88 -5.14
N ARG A 64 4.01 14.12 -4.73
CA ARG A 64 5.18 14.47 -3.90
C ARG A 64 5.15 13.83 -2.52
N HIS A 65 3.96 13.58 -1.96
CA HIS A 65 3.78 12.86 -0.69
C HIS A 65 4.15 11.38 -0.83
N ILE A 66 3.76 10.73 -1.92
CA ILE A 66 4.09 9.34 -2.22
C ILE A 66 5.60 9.18 -2.40
N GLU A 67 6.23 10.04 -3.23
CA GLU A 67 7.68 10.01 -3.47
C GLU A 67 8.49 10.14 -2.18
N ARG A 68 8.15 11.11 -1.32
CA ARG A 68 8.82 11.29 -0.03
C ARG A 68 8.60 10.09 0.89
N SER A 69 7.39 9.56 0.93
CA SER A 69 7.05 8.44 1.81
C SER A 69 7.71 7.14 1.36
N ALA A 70 7.92 6.92 0.06
CA ALA A 70 8.50 5.70 -0.49
C ALA A 70 9.87 5.36 0.13
N SER A 71 10.68 6.38 0.44
CA SER A 71 12.01 6.21 1.05
C SER A 71 11.98 5.52 2.43
N GLY A 72 10.87 5.62 3.16
CA GLY A 72 10.72 5.02 4.50
C GLY A 72 10.22 3.57 4.51
N TYR A 73 9.86 3.01 3.35
CA TYR A 73 9.35 1.64 3.24
C TYR A 73 10.49 0.65 2.96
N ARG A 74 10.85 -0.15 3.96
CA ARG A 74 11.81 -1.26 3.83
C ARG A 74 11.11 -2.60 3.73
N LEU A 75 11.53 -3.46 2.80
CA LEU A 75 10.95 -4.80 2.66
C LEU A 75 11.21 -5.62 3.93
N ARG A 76 10.15 -6.18 4.52
CA ARG A 76 10.24 -7.02 5.73
C ARG A 76 11.00 -8.32 5.47
N PHE A 77 10.92 -8.85 4.24
CA PHE A 77 11.53 -10.11 3.84
C PHE A 77 12.63 -9.90 2.79
N ALA A 78 13.60 -9.03 3.07
CA ALA A 78 14.79 -8.94 2.23
C ALA A 78 15.52 -10.29 2.23
N SER A 79 15.76 -10.85 1.04
CA SER A 79 16.44 -12.15 0.83
C SER A 79 17.78 -12.19 1.57
N GLY A 80 17.84 -12.84 2.74
CA GLY A 80 19.11 -12.92 3.49
C GLY A 80 19.05 -13.36 4.96
N GLY A 81 17.89 -13.60 5.56
CA GLY A 81 17.81 -14.30 6.86
C GLY A 81 17.85 -15.81 6.65
N ALA A 82 18.76 -16.50 7.34
CA ALA A 82 19.18 -17.91 7.17
C ALA A 82 18.10 -19.03 7.28
N THR A 83 16.81 -18.71 7.12
CA THR A 83 15.70 -19.67 7.10
C THR A 83 14.62 -19.27 6.09
N ALA A 84 14.98 -18.65 4.96
CA ALA A 84 14.19 -18.84 3.75
C ALA A 84 14.43 -20.28 3.28
N GLU A 85 13.90 -21.25 4.04
CA GLU A 85 13.74 -22.62 3.57
C GLU A 85 13.06 -22.49 2.22
N ARG A 86 13.83 -22.77 1.16
CA ARG A 86 13.38 -22.78 -0.21
C ARG A 86 12.04 -23.49 -0.23
N VAL A 87 10.95 -22.73 -0.40
CA VAL A 87 9.59 -23.30 -0.41
C VAL A 87 9.59 -24.32 -1.54
N ARG A 88 9.78 -25.59 -1.19
CA ARG A 88 9.68 -26.69 -2.12
C ARG A 88 8.20 -26.89 -2.34
N ASN A 89 7.72 -26.39 -3.47
CA ASN A 89 6.36 -26.60 -3.91
C ASN A 89 6.23 -28.03 -4.46
N THR A 90 6.44 -29.03 -3.61
CA THR A 90 6.13 -30.42 -3.91
C THR A 90 4.63 -30.58 -3.84
N GLN A 91 3.94 -30.30 -4.96
CA GLN A 91 2.57 -30.76 -5.12
C GLN A 91 2.59 -32.29 -5.09
N HIS A 92 1.95 -32.87 -4.09
CA HIS A 92 1.68 -34.30 -4.05
C HIS A 92 0.61 -34.60 -5.12
N SER A 93 0.91 -35.49 -6.06
CA SER A 93 -0.07 -35.91 -7.07
C SER A 93 -1.22 -36.63 -6.37
N VAL A 94 -2.40 -36.03 -6.34
CA VAL A 94 -3.62 -36.69 -5.85
C VAL A 94 -4.32 -37.38 -7.01
N ASN A 95 -4.73 -38.64 -6.78
CA ASN A 95 -5.42 -39.45 -7.78
C ASN A 95 -6.86 -38.93 -7.94
N THR A 96 -7.08 -38.01 -8.89
CA THR A 96 -8.44 -37.65 -9.30
C THR A 96 -8.92 -38.71 -10.28
N ALA A 97 -9.71 -39.66 -9.79
CA ALA A 97 -10.39 -40.62 -10.66
C ALA A 97 -11.26 -39.85 -11.67
N SER A 98 -10.97 -39.99 -12.97
CA SER A 98 -11.82 -39.44 -14.03
C SER A 98 -13.17 -40.16 -14.03
N PRO A 99 -14.31 -39.43 -14.03
CA PRO A 99 -15.60 -40.07 -14.23
C PRO A 99 -15.66 -40.63 -15.65
N LEU A 100 -15.92 -41.94 -15.76
CA LEU A 100 -16.21 -42.62 -17.02
C LEU A 100 -17.49 -42.01 -17.63
N ARG A 101 -17.46 -41.80 -18.96
CA ARG A 101 -18.56 -41.27 -19.77
C ARG A 101 -19.73 -42.24 -19.86
#